data_AF-A0A9P1KCY6-F1
#
_entry.id   AF-A0A9P1KCY6-F1
#
_cell.length_a   1.000
_cell.length_b   1.000
_cell.length_c   1.000
_cell.angle_alpha   90.00
_cell.angle_beta   90.00
_cell.angle_gamma   90.00
#
_symmetry.space_group_name_H-M   'P 1'
#
loop_
_entity.id
_entity.type
_entity.pdbx_description
1 polymer ?
#
loop_
_entity_poly.entity_id
_entity_poly.type
_entity_poly.pdbx_seq_one_letter_code
_entity_poly.pdbx_strand_id
1 'polypeptide(L)'
;MIKGVIKQHKTAPQSALISKLNPIIRGWSNYYSGVVSMETFSKLDNIIWQMLRAWTISRCGKASYEKLGNYFHKGTVKLSHGKERQESWLFKTKDGLQLWKHNWTQIVRHTLIRPDATLYDGNWTYWATRKGQAIDTPNRVAKLLKKQKGRCSWCGQYFAPSDLVEVDHIIPRNHGGKDEYKNLQLLHRHCHDDKTAFDNANAVSLTMEQSD
;
A
#
# COMPACT_ATOMS: atom_id res chain seq x y z
N MET A 1 7.44 12.91 18.47
CA MET A 1 6.57 11.72 18.59
C MET A 1 7.35 10.46 18.97
N ILE A 2 8.24 9.91 18.11
CA ILE A 2 9.01 8.68 18.39
C ILE A 2 9.80 8.71 19.70
N LYS A 3 10.52 9.81 19.98
CA LYS A 3 11.23 10.03 21.26
C LYS A 3 10.31 9.90 22.48
N GLY A 4 9.06 10.35 22.37
CA GLY A 4 8.07 10.25 23.45
C GLY A 4 7.65 8.80 23.69
N VAL A 5 7.41 8.05 22.62
CA VAL A 5 7.06 6.62 22.70
C VAL A 5 8.17 5.82 23.39
N ILE A 6 9.43 6.04 22.99
CA ILE A 6 10.59 5.35 23.58
C ILE A 6 10.72 5.69 25.08
N LYS A 7 10.49 6.94 25.47
CA LYS A 7 10.52 7.37 26.87
C LYS A 7 9.41 6.71 27.71
N GLN A 8 8.19 6.64 27.18
CA GLN A 8 7.06 6.00 27.86
C GLN A 8 7.28 4.48 28.03
N HIS A 9 7.96 3.86 27.07
CA HIS A 9 8.22 2.41 27.05
C HIS A 9 9.61 2.05 27.61
N LYS A 10 10.14 2.83 28.55
CA LYS A 10 11.49 2.62 29.10
C LYS A 10 11.67 1.25 29.78
N THR A 11 10.64 0.78 30.50
CA THR A 11 10.63 -0.51 31.21
C THR A 11 9.84 -1.59 30.47
N ALA A 12 9.09 -1.23 29.42
CA ALA A 12 8.24 -2.13 28.65
C ALA A 12 9.06 -3.22 27.93
N PRO A 13 8.47 -4.39 27.62
CA PRO A 13 9.16 -5.40 26.83
C PRO A 13 9.51 -4.88 25.43
N GLN A 14 10.57 -5.45 24.85
CA GLN A 14 11.05 -5.08 23.51
C GLN A 14 9.94 -5.18 22.45
N SER A 15 9.10 -6.22 22.53
CA SER A 15 7.97 -6.44 21.63
C SER A 15 6.96 -5.29 21.66
N ALA A 16 6.58 -4.82 22.84
CA ALA A 16 5.63 -3.70 22.99
C ALA A 16 6.17 -2.41 22.35
N LEU A 17 7.46 -2.12 22.52
CA LEU A 17 8.11 -0.97 21.89
C LEU A 17 8.06 -1.07 20.35
N ILE A 18 8.38 -2.24 19.80
CA ILE A 18 8.36 -2.46 18.34
C ILE A 18 6.94 -2.32 17.79
N SER A 19 5.96 -2.95 18.44
CA SER A 19 4.56 -2.90 18.03
C SER A 19 4.01 -1.48 17.97
N LYS A 20 4.44 -0.60 18.89
CA LYS A 20 4.00 0.80 18.88
C LYS A 20 4.74 1.65 17.84
N LEU A 21 6.03 1.42 17.62
CA LEU A 21 6.84 2.20 16.68
C LEU A 21 6.57 1.86 15.22
N ASN A 22 6.31 0.58 14.89
CA ASN A 22 6.18 0.14 13.50
C ASN A 22 5.07 0.88 12.72
N PRO A 23 3.84 1.04 13.21
CA PRO A 23 2.80 1.80 12.50
C PRO A 23 3.19 3.27 12.26
N ILE A 24 3.85 3.91 13.23
CA ILE A 24 4.30 5.30 13.14
C ILE A 24 5.35 5.46 12.05
N ILE A 25 6.38 4.63 12.08
CA ILE A 25 7.49 4.67 11.13
C ILE A 25 6.97 4.39 9.72
N ARG A 26 6.14 3.34 9.56
CA ARG A 26 5.59 2.96 8.25
C ARG A 26 4.68 4.05 7.69
N GLY A 27 3.79 4.62 8.51
CA GLY A 27 2.90 5.70 8.10
C GLY A 27 3.67 6.93 7.61
N TRP A 28 4.63 7.40 8.41
CA TRP A 28 5.43 8.57 8.06
C TRP A 28 6.31 8.33 6.83
N SER A 29 6.97 7.17 6.74
CA SER A 29 7.81 6.83 5.58
C SER A 29 6.98 6.69 4.29
N ASN A 30 5.78 6.12 4.37
CA ASN A 30 4.89 6.01 3.21
C ASN A 30 4.40 7.39 2.75
N TYR A 31 4.07 8.28 3.68
CA TYR A 31 3.65 9.65 3.35
C TYR A 31 4.73 10.41 2.57
N TYR A 32 5.99 10.32 3.02
CA TYR A 32 7.13 10.97 2.36
C TYR A 32 7.78 10.13 1.24
N SER A 33 7.20 8.98 0.87
CA SER A 33 7.78 8.13 -0.19
C SER A 33 7.69 8.77 -1.58
N GLY A 34 6.79 9.75 -1.78
CA GLY A 34 6.60 10.45 -3.05
C GLY A 34 7.66 11.51 -3.39
N VAL A 35 8.52 11.87 -2.43
CA VAL A 35 9.51 12.94 -2.55
C VAL A 35 10.94 12.41 -2.37
N VAL A 36 11.96 13.24 -2.60
CA VAL A 36 13.37 12.85 -2.46
C VAL A 36 13.78 12.79 -0.98
N SER A 37 13.36 11.74 -0.26
CA SER A 37 13.53 11.63 1.20
C SER A 37 14.54 10.59 1.68
N MET A 38 15.25 9.91 0.79
CA MET A 38 16.13 8.78 1.17
C MET A 38 17.27 9.17 2.14
N GLU A 39 17.86 10.35 1.95
CA GLU A 39 18.88 10.86 2.87
C GLU A 39 18.29 11.16 4.25
N THR A 40 17.10 11.76 4.28
CA THR A 40 16.36 12.03 5.52
C THR A 40 15.97 10.75 6.23
N PHE A 41 15.53 9.72 5.51
CA PHE A 41 15.23 8.39 6.08
C PHE A 41 16.47 7.79 6.75
N SER A 42 17.63 7.87 6.09
CA SER A 42 18.89 7.38 6.66
C SER A 42 19.30 8.13 7.93
N LYS A 43 19.13 9.47 7.94
CA LYS A 43 19.35 10.31 9.13
C LYS A 43 18.42 9.92 10.27
N LEU A 44 17.13 9.70 10.00
CA LEU A 44 16.15 9.29 11.00
C LEU A 44 16.43 7.89 11.56
N ASP A 45 16.84 6.94 10.72
CA ASP A 45 17.22 5.61 11.16
C ASP A 45 18.45 5.64 12.09
N ASN A 46 19.42 6.53 11.83
CA ASN A 46 20.56 6.74 12.72
C ASN A 46 20.10 7.30 14.08
N ILE A 47 19.25 8.33 14.07
CA ILE A 47 18.71 8.94 15.30
C ILE A 47 17.95 7.88 16.12
N ILE A 48 17.13 7.06 15.48
CA ILE A 48 16.38 6.00 16.16
C ILE A 48 17.33 4.94 16.71
N TRP A 49 18.35 4.55 15.96
CA TRP A 49 19.36 3.62 16.46
C TRP A 49 20.06 4.15 17.71
N GLN A 50 20.44 5.44 17.74
CA GLN A 50 21.02 6.06 18.93
C GLN A 50 20.05 6.05 20.12
N MET A 51 18.77 6.34 19.89
CA MET A 51 17.74 6.29 20.94
C MET A 51 17.52 4.88 21.48
N LEU A 52 17.49 3.87 20.60
CA LEU A 52 17.35 2.47 20.99
C LEU A 52 18.59 1.96 21.72
N ARG A 53 19.79 2.37 21.29
CA ARG A 53 21.03 2.07 22.01
C ARG A 53 20.98 2.65 23.43
N ALA A 54 20.59 3.91 23.59
CA ALA A 54 20.42 4.52 24.92
C ALA A 54 19.37 3.78 25.76
N TRP A 55 18.26 3.35 25.15
CA TRP A 55 17.23 2.55 25.81
C TRP A 55 17.76 1.20 26.30
N THR A 56 18.54 0.47 25.48
CA THR A 56 19.15 -0.80 25.91
C THR A 56 20.16 -0.61 27.04
N ILE A 57 21.00 0.43 26.96
CA ILE A 57 21.97 0.76 28.01
C ILE A 57 21.25 1.08 29.32
N SER A 58 20.16 1.83 29.26
CA SER A 58 19.33 2.14 30.43
C SER A 58 18.78 0.88 31.12
N ARG A 59 18.57 -0.22 30.40
CA ARG A 59 18.07 -1.48 30.97
C ARG A 59 19.18 -2.36 31.51
N CYS A 60 20.31 -2.37 30.82
CA CYS A 60 21.41 -3.26 31.17
C CYS A 60 22.43 -2.61 32.12
N GLY A 61 22.25 -1.32 32.48
CA GLY A 61 23.07 -0.56 33.44
C GLY A 61 24.49 -0.21 32.99
N LYS A 62 25.01 -0.85 31.93
CA LYS A 62 26.34 -0.60 31.36
C LYS A 62 26.28 -0.67 29.83
N ALA A 63 27.05 0.16 29.16
CA ALA A 63 27.25 0.06 27.72
C ALA A 63 28.18 -1.14 27.42
N SER A 64 27.65 -2.15 26.73
CA SER A 64 28.41 -3.32 26.27
C SER A 64 27.84 -3.81 24.94
N TYR A 65 28.71 -4.20 24.02
CA TYR A 65 28.35 -4.81 22.74
C TYR A 65 27.64 -6.16 22.92
N GLU A 66 28.05 -6.95 23.90
CA GLU A 66 27.42 -8.22 24.25
C GLU A 66 25.96 -8.02 24.67
N LYS A 67 25.73 -7.02 25.53
CA LYS A 67 24.38 -6.64 26.00
C LYS A 67 23.50 -6.10 24.87
N LEU A 68 24.08 -5.41 23.88
CA LEU A 68 23.36 -4.99 22.67
C LEU A 68 22.97 -6.18 21.81
N GLY A 69 23.81 -7.21 21.72
CA GLY A 69 23.53 -8.45 20.97
C GLY A 69 22.28 -9.20 21.44
N ASN A 70 21.82 -8.96 22.68
CA ASN A 70 20.57 -9.51 23.21
C ASN A 70 19.31 -8.88 22.61
N TYR A 71 19.41 -7.68 22.03
CA TYR A 71 18.28 -6.94 21.44
C TYR A 71 18.44 -6.71 19.93
N PHE A 72 19.69 -6.71 19.46
CA PHE A 72 20.04 -6.51 18.07
C PHE A 72 20.58 -7.81 17.48
N HIS A 73 19.89 -8.31 16.46
CA HIS A 73 20.23 -9.56 15.81
C HIS A 73 20.55 -9.33 14.34
N LYS A 74 21.33 -10.25 13.76
CA LYS A 74 21.50 -10.32 12.31
C LYS A 74 20.26 -10.97 11.70
N GLY A 75 19.88 -10.55 10.50
CA GLY A 75 18.79 -11.20 9.80
C GLY A 75 18.57 -10.69 8.39
N THR A 76 17.86 -11.51 7.62
CA THR A 76 17.34 -11.15 6.30
C THR A 76 16.04 -10.37 6.49
N VAL A 77 15.94 -9.21 5.86
CA VAL A 77 14.71 -8.41 5.83
C VAL A 77 14.19 -8.29 4.42
N LYS A 78 12.87 -8.40 4.25
CA LYS A 78 12.18 -8.05 3.01
C LYS A 78 11.86 -6.57 3.01
N LEU A 79 12.40 -5.87 2.03
CA LEU A 79 12.17 -4.46 1.78
C LEU A 79 10.78 -4.27 1.14
N SER A 80 10.27 -3.04 1.12
CA SER A 80 8.94 -2.73 0.56
C SER A 80 8.76 -3.19 -0.90
N HIS A 81 9.83 -3.15 -1.70
CA HIS A 81 9.87 -3.60 -3.08
C HIS A 81 10.14 -5.12 -3.26
N GLY A 82 10.04 -5.90 -2.20
CA GLY A 82 10.16 -7.37 -2.22
C GLY A 82 11.59 -7.92 -2.21
N LYS A 83 12.61 -7.11 -2.54
CA LYS A 83 14.02 -7.56 -2.42
C LYS A 83 14.41 -7.84 -0.97
N GLU A 84 15.30 -8.80 -0.80
CA GLU A 84 15.87 -9.18 0.48
C GLU A 84 17.20 -8.46 0.72
N ARG A 85 17.44 -8.09 1.98
CA ARG A 85 18.69 -7.46 2.42
C ARG A 85 19.16 -8.11 3.72
N GLN A 86 20.45 -8.39 3.79
CA GLN A 86 21.10 -8.79 5.04
C GLN A 86 21.42 -7.54 5.87
N GLU A 87 20.97 -7.54 7.12
CA GLU A 87 21.20 -6.45 8.06
C GLU A 87 21.84 -7.02 9.33
N SER A 88 22.94 -6.41 9.76
CA SER A 88 23.70 -6.90 10.93
C SER A 88 23.17 -6.37 12.26
N TRP A 89 22.48 -5.23 12.25
CA TRP A 89 21.97 -4.54 13.44
C TRP A 89 20.46 -4.31 13.31
N LEU A 90 19.67 -5.37 13.50
CA LEU A 90 18.21 -5.31 13.52
C LEU A 90 17.68 -5.37 14.94
N PHE A 91 16.93 -4.35 15.36
CA PHE A 91 16.22 -4.40 16.63
C PHE A 91 15.06 -5.40 16.51
N LYS A 92 15.27 -6.61 17.03
CA LYS A 92 14.43 -7.78 16.80
C LYS A 92 14.30 -8.62 18.06
N THR A 93 13.11 -9.13 18.35
CA THR A 93 12.88 -10.08 19.44
C THR A 93 13.20 -11.52 19.01
N LYS A 94 13.39 -12.41 19.98
CA LYS A 94 13.54 -13.86 19.73
C LYS A 94 12.32 -14.44 18.99
N ASP A 95 11.13 -13.90 19.25
CA ASP A 95 9.87 -14.30 18.62
C ASP A 95 9.73 -13.85 17.15
N GLY A 96 10.73 -13.17 16.61
CA GLY A 96 10.77 -12.76 15.21
C GLY A 96 10.25 -11.35 14.92
N LEU A 97 9.68 -10.65 15.91
CA LEU A 97 9.17 -9.30 15.73
C LEU A 97 10.35 -8.32 15.58
N GLN A 98 10.36 -7.55 14.49
CA GLN A 98 11.44 -6.62 14.17
C GLN A 98 10.95 -5.20 13.93
N LEU A 99 11.80 -4.23 14.24
CA LEU A 99 11.55 -2.82 13.96
C LEU A 99 11.77 -2.49 12.48
N TRP A 100 10.83 -1.78 11.89
CA TRP A 100 10.93 -1.24 10.54
C TRP A 100 11.91 -0.05 10.49
N LYS A 101 12.77 0.00 9.47
CA LYS A 101 13.62 1.17 9.17
C LYS A 101 12.98 2.03 8.09
N HIS A 102 13.13 3.34 8.17
CA HIS A 102 12.60 4.30 7.20
C HIS A 102 13.17 4.04 5.80
N ASN A 103 14.46 3.72 5.73
CA ASN A 103 15.16 3.47 4.47
C ASN A 103 14.75 2.16 3.76
N TRP A 104 13.85 1.36 4.35
CA TRP A 104 13.26 0.20 3.70
C TRP A 104 12.05 0.54 2.83
N THR A 105 11.51 1.75 2.99
CA THR A 105 10.45 2.27 2.14
C THR A 105 11.04 2.78 0.83
N GLN A 106 10.56 2.24 -0.29
CA GLN A 106 10.97 2.66 -1.62
C GLN A 106 10.47 4.07 -1.89
N ILE A 107 11.36 4.93 -2.42
CA ILE A 107 10.97 6.22 -2.96
C ILE A 107 10.31 6.01 -4.32
N VAL A 108 9.06 6.45 -4.45
CA VAL A 108 8.26 6.40 -5.67
C VAL A 108 8.25 7.80 -6.26
N ARG A 109 8.93 7.99 -7.40
CA ARG A 109 8.96 9.29 -8.06
C ARG A 109 7.70 9.49 -8.89
N HIS A 110 7.25 10.74 -8.99
CA HIS A 110 6.23 11.10 -9.96
C HIS A 110 6.74 10.83 -11.38
N THR A 111 5.92 10.20 -12.21
CA THR A 111 6.23 10.00 -13.62
C THR A 111 5.75 11.24 -14.38
N LEU A 112 6.68 11.99 -14.96
CA LEU A 112 6.36 13.17 -15.77
C LEU A 112 5.43 12.80 -16.95
N ILE A 113 4.56 13.73 -17.31
CA ILE A 113 3.78 13.65 -18.55
C ILE A 113 4.76 13.76 -19.72
N ARG A 114 4.55 12.99 -20.79
CA ARG A 114 5.35 13.18 -22.00
C ARG A 114 5.10 14.60 -22.53
N PRO A 115 6.13 15.34 -22.98
CA PRO A 115 5.95 16.73 -23.42
C PRO A 115 4.93 16.92 -24.54
N ASP A 116 4.80 15.91 -25.42
CA ASP A 116 3.88 15.87 -26.56
C ASP A 116 2.49 15.32 -26.22
N ALA A 117 2.31 14.75 -25.02
CA ALA A 117 1.03 14.15 -24.64
C ALA A 117 0.02 15.21 -24.22
N THR A 118 -1.14 15.21 -24.86
CA THR A 118 -2.29 16.03 -24.49
C THR A 118 -3.50 15.14 -24.25
N LEU A 119 -4.49 15.59 -23.48
CA LEU A 119 -5.70 14.77 -23.24
C LEU A 119 -6.49 14.47 -24.52
N TYR A 120 -6.24 15.23 -25.59
CA TYR A 120 -6.93 15.16 -26.86
C TYR A 120 -6.05 14.59 -27.99
N ASP A 121 -4.87 14.05 -27.66
CA ASP A 121 -3.94 13.45 -28.63
C ASP A 121 -4.42 12.09 -29.20
N GLY A 122 -5.56 11.58 -28.72
CA GLY A 122 -6.11 10.29 -29.11
C GLY A 122 -5.34 9.08 -28.56
N ASN A 123 -4.31 9.29 -27.75
CA ASN A 123 -3.48 8.24 -27.18
C ASN A 123 -4.07 7.69 -25.87
N TRP A 124 -5.26 7.10 -25.99
CA TRP A 124 -6.00 6.56 -24.85
C TRP A 124 -5.27 5.44 -24.11
N THR A 125 -4.42 4.69 -24.81
CA THR A 125 -3.61 3.62 -24.23
C THR A 125 -2.55 4.18 -23.26
N TYR A 126 -1.91 5.30 -23.61
CA TYR A 126 -1.00 6.01 -22.71
C TYR A 126 -1.73 6.51 -21.45
N TRP A 127 -2.86 7.20 -21.62
CA TRP A 127 -3.62 7.78 -20.51
C TRP A 127 -4.19 6.72 -19.57
N ALA A 128 -4.73 5.62 -20.10
CA ALA A 128 -5.19 4.50 -19.28
C ALA A 128 -4.05 3.78 -18.54
N THR A 129 -2.89 3.61 -19.20
CA THR A 129 -1.71 3.02 -18.56
C THR A 129 -1.21 3.90 -17.43
N ARG A 130 -1.15 5.22 -17.65
CA ARG A 130 -0.74 6.19 -16.62
C ARG A 130 -1.71 6.25 -15.46
N LYS A 131 -3.02 6.19 -15.71
CA LYS A 131 -4.02 6.07 -14.64
C LYS A 131 -3.77 4.84 -13.78
N GLY A 132 -3.46 3.70 -14.39
CA GLY A 132 -3.10 2.48 -13.66
C GLY A 132 -1.78 2.55 -12.87
N GLN A 133 -0.87 3.44 -13.25
CA GLN A 133 0.44 3.64 -12.60
C GLN A 133 0.46 4.78 -11.57
N ALA A 134 -0.64 5.54 -11.45
CA ALA A 134 -0.72 6.66 -10.52
C ALA A 134 -0.63 6.16 -9.07
N ILE A 135 -0.02 6.98 -8.20
CA ILE A 135 0.31 6.63 -6.81
C ILE A 135 -0.96 6.38 -5.98
N ASP A 136 -2.03 7.11 -6.28
CA ASP A 136 -3.33 7.07 -5.65
C ASP A 136 -4.23 5.93 -6.17
N THR A 137 -3.89 5.33 -7.32
CA THR A 137 -4.69 4.24 -7.90
C THR A 137 -4.55 2.96 -7.07
N PRO A 138 -5.65 2.42 -6.52
CA PRO A 138 -5.58 1.18 -5.76
C PRO A 138 -5.09 0.01 -6.62
N ASN A 139 -4.30 -0.90 -6.03
CA ASN A 139 -3.77 -2.09 -6.73
C ASN A 139 -4.87 -2.93 -7.43
N ARG A 140 -6.07 -3.00 -6.85
CA ARG A 140 -7.22 -3.70 -7.42
C ARG A 140 -7.65 -3.04 -8.74
N VAL A 141 -7.75 -1.71 -8.76
CA VAL A 141 -8.09 -0.91 -9.95
C VAL A 141 -6.98 -1.00 -11.00
N ALA A 142 -5.71 -0.83 -10.62
CA ALA A 142 -4.57 -0.95 -11.54
C ALA A 142 -4.54 -2.29 -12.28
N LYS A 143 -4.80 -3.40 -11.58
CA LYS A 143 -4.89 -4.74 -12.17
C LYS A 143 -6.05 -4.86 -13.17
N LEU A 144 -7.23 -4.35 -12.81
CA LEU A 144 -8.40 -4.41 -13.68
C LEU A 144 -8.25 -3.49 -14.90
N LEU A 145 -7.67 -2.30 -14.77
CA LEU A 145 -7.33 -1.41 -15.89
C LEU A 145 -6.45 -2.13 -16.91
N LYS A 146 -5.43 -2.86 -16.42
CA LYS A 146 -4.57 -3.67 -17.29
C LYS A 146 -5.34 -4.82 -17.96
N LYS A 147 -6.18 -5.54 -17.21
CA LYS A 147 -7.02 -6.65 -17.72
C LYS A 147 -7.96 -6.18 -18.83
N GLN A 148 -8.60 -5.03 -18.65
CA GLN A 148 -9.58 -4.44 -19.57
C GLN A 148 -8.96 -3.57 -20.67
N LYS A 149 -7.62 -3.48 -20.74
CA LYS A 149 -6.90 -2.61 -21.69
C LYS A 149 -7.37 -1.15 -21.61
N GLY A 150 -7.68 -0.67 -20.41
CA GLY A 150 -8.08 0.71 -20.17
C GLY A 150 -9.51 1.07 -20.59
N ARG A 151 -10.36 0.07 -20.91
CA ARG A 151 -11.72 0.30 -21.38
C ARG A 151 -12.77 -0.11 -20.35
N CYS A 152 -13.88 0.62 -20.31
CA CYS A 152 -15.06 0.25 -19.56
C CYS A 152 -15.72 -0.98 -20.20
N SER A 153 -16.07 -1.97 -19.39
CA SER A 153 -16.73 -3.20 -19.88
C SER A 153 -18.18 -2.98 -20.34
N TRP A 154 -18.83 -1.90 -19.91
CA TRP A 154 -20.22 -1.57 -20.25
C TRP A 154 -20.30 -0.75 -21.55
N CYS A 155 -19.72 0.45 -21.58
CA CYS A 155 -19.81 1.33 -22.76
C CYS A 155 -18.68 1.13 -23.78
N GLY A 156 -17.64 0.34 -23.48
CA GLY A 156 -16.50 0.09 -24.35
C GLY A 156 -15.50 1.25 -24.49
N GLN A 157 -15.82 2.43 -23.96
CA GLN A 157 -14.97 3.62 -24.02
C GLN A 157 -13.76 3.53 -23.09
N TYR A 158 -12.71 4.30 -23.40
CA TYR A 158 -11.52 4.40 -22.55
C TYR A 158 -11.78 5.27 -21.33
N PHE A 159 -11.11 4.93 -20.22
CA PHE A 159 -11.10 5.78 -19.04
C PHE A 159 -10.17 6.99 -19.26
N ALA A 160 -10.74 8.18 -19.29
CA ALA A 160 -9.99 9.42 -19.25
C ALA A 160 -9.36 9.63 -17.85
N PRO A 161 -8.30 10.44 -17.74
CA PRO A 161 -7.65 10.72 -16.46
C PRO A 161 -8.61 11.25 -15.40
N SER A 162 -9.54 12.13 -15.77
CA SER A 162 -10.54 12.74 -14.88
C SER A 162 -11.68 11.82 -14.47
N ASP A 163 -11.87 10.67 -15.13
CA ASP A 163 -13.05 9.84 -14.89
C ASP A 163 -13.04 9.20 -13.51
N LEU A 164 -14.21 9.11 -12.89
CA LEU A 164 -14.39 8.29 -11.69
C LEU A 164 -14.61 6.84 -12.13
N VAL A 165 -13.73 5.95 -11.63
CA VAL A 165 -13.73 4.53 -11.98
C VAL A 165 -14.15 3.72 -10.77
N GLU A 166 -15.13 2.84 -10.98
CA GLU A 166 -15.70 2.02 -9.92
C GLU A 166 -15.49 0.53 -10.22
N VAL A 167 -15.26 -0.25 -9.17
CA VAL A 167 -15.13 -1.71 -9.26
C VAL A 167 -16.53 -2.31 -9.10
N ASP A 168 -16.98 -3.03 -10.10
CA ASP A 168 -18.26 -3.70 -10.17
C ASP A 168 -18.08 -5.23 -10.28
N HIS A 169 -19.12 -5.97 -9.88
CA HIS A 169 -19.21 -7.42 -10.06
C HIS A 169 -20.03 -7.74 -11.32
N ILE A 170 -19.44 -8.49 -12.25
CA ILE A 170 -20.10 -8.93 -13.50
C ILE A 170 -21.41 -9.64 -13.18
N ILE A 171 -21.34 -10.65 -12.31
CA ILE A 171 -22.50 -11.24 -11.64
C ILE A 171 -22.61 -10.53 -10.29
N PRO A 172 -23.72 -9.80 -10.03
CA PRO A 172 -23.95 -9.15 -8.76
C PRO A 172 -23.88 -10.12 -7.57
N ARG A 173 -23.45 -9.62 -6.41
CA ARG A 173 -23.33 -10.44 -5.19
C ARG A 173 -24.67 -11.02 -4.71
N ASN A 174 -25.76 -10.26 -4.86
CA ASN A 174 -27.11 -10.72 -4.54
C ASN A 174 -27.57 -11.88 -5.44
N HIS A 175 -26.99 -12.04 -6.63
CA HIS A 175 -27.22 -13.15 -7.56
C HIS A 175 -26.13 -14.24 -7.46
N GLY A 176 -25.44 -14.35 -6.32
CA GLY A 176 -24.43 -15.39 -6.08
C GLY A 176 -23.04 -15.10 -6.66
N GLY A 177 -22.80 -13.89 -7.15
CA GLY A 177 -21.49 -13.47 -7.66
C GLY A 177 -20.40 -13.41 -6.58
N LYS A 178 -19.26 -14.05 -6.83
CA LYS A 178 -18.11 -14.08 -5.90
C LYS A 178 -17.21 -12.84 -6.05
N ASP A 179 -16.50 -12.46 -4.99
CA ASP A 179 -15.49 -11.38 -5.01
C ASP A 179 -14.14 -11.86 -5.56
N GLU A 180 -14.13 -12.35 -6.80
CA GLU A 180 -12.95 -12.87 -7.47
C GLU A 180 -12.59 -12.04 -8.70
N TYR A 181 -11.31 -11.88 -9.03
CA TYR A 181 -10.88 -11.10 -10.20
C TYR A 181 -11.48 -11.57 -11.54
N LYS A 182 -11.98 -12.81 -11.62
CA LYS A 182 -12.73 -13.31 -12.79
C LYS A 182 -14.10 -12.64 -12.92
N ASN A 183 -14.75 -12.36 -11.79
CA ASN A 183 -16.07 -11.72 -11.68
C ASN A 183 -15.98 -10.20 -11.45
N LEU A 184 -14.79 -9.61 -11.32
CA LEU A 184 -14.62 -8.17 -11.17
C LEU A 184 -14.36 -7.48 -12.50
N GLN A 185 -14.97 -6.30 -12.64
CA GLN A 185 -14.77 -5.37 -13.75
C GLN A 185 -14.70 -3.91 -13.26
N LEU A 186 -14.14 -3.03 -14.09
CA LEU A 186 -14.17 -1.59 -13.90
C LEU A 186 -15.17 -0.95 -14.84
N LEU A 187 -15.95 -0.04 -14.29
CA LEU A 187 -16.93 0.77 -14.99
C LEU A 187 -16.71 2.25 -14.71
N HIS A 188 -17.19 3.12 -15.62
CA HIS A 188 -17.40 4.52 -15.25
C HIS A 188 -18.51 4.57 -14.20
N ARG A 189 -18.50 5.59 -13.34
CA ARG A 189 -19.56 5.79 -12.35
C ARG A 189 -20.96 5.71 -12.96
N HIS A 190 -21.23 6.48 -14.03
CA HIS A 190 -22.54 6.44 -14.71
C HIS A 190 -22.86 5.06 -15.30
N CYS A 191 -21.87 4.37 -15.89
CA CYS A 191 -22.06 3.02 -16.42
C CYS A 191 -22.39 1.99 -15.33
N HIS A 192 -21.86 2.19 -14.12
CA HIS A 192 -22.15 1.33 -12.98
C HIS A 192 -23.58 1.54 -12.48
N ASP A 193 -24.03 2.80 -12.44
CA ASP A 193 -25.43 3.15 -12.13
C ASP A 193 -26.38 2.51 -13.16
N ASP A 194 -26.09 2.65 -14.46
CA ASP A 194 -26.88 2.06 -15.56
C ASP A 194 -26.93 0.52 -15.46
N LYS A 195 -25.78 -0.13 -15.25
CA LYS A 195 -25.71 -1.58 -15.09
C LYS A 195 -26.52 -2.04 -13.87
N THR A 196 -26.39 -1.34 -12.74
CA THR A 196 -27.13 -1.69 -11.51
C THR A 196 -28.64 -1.60 -11.73
N ALA A 197 -29.11 -0.56 -12.43
CA ALA A 197 -30.51 -0.44 -12.81
C ALA A 197 -30.97 -1.61 -13.70
N PHE A 198 -30.14 -1.99 -14.69
CA PHE A 198 -30.40 -3.13 -15.57
C PHE A 198 -30.44 -4.47 -14.82
N ASP A 199 -29.49 -4.72 -13.92
CA ASP A 199 -29.41 -5.93 -13.11
C ASP A 199 -30.64 -6.06 -12.19
N ASN A 200 -31.09 -4.95 -11.58
CA ASN A 200 -32.28 -4.92 -10.75
C ASN A 200 -33.56 -5.18 -11.56
N ALA A 201 -33.67 -4.63 -12.77
CA ALA A 201 -34.81 -4.88 -13.65
C ALA A 201 -34.90 -6.37 -14.04
N ASN A 202 -33.78 -6.98 -14.40
CA ASN A 202 -33.74 -8.41 -14.74
C ASN A 202 -34.08 -9.31 -13.54
N ALA A 203 -33.66 -8.94 -12.33
CA ALA A 203 -34.00 -9.66 -11.12
C ALA A 203 -35.52 -9.70 -10.89
N VAL A 204 -36.21 -8.58 -11.12
CA VAL A 204 -37.67 -8.48 -11.01
C VAL A 204 -38.35 -9.38 -12.05
N SER A 205 -37.92 -9.33 -13.30
CA SER A 205 -38.49 -10.18 -14.37
C SER A 205 -38.35 -11.67 -14.06
N LEU A 206 -37.19 -12.12 -13.56
CA LEU A 206 -36.94 -13.52 -13.18
C LEU A 206 -37.84 -13.99 -12.03
N THR A 207 -38.19 -13.10 -11.09
CA THR A 207 -39.12 -13.46 -10.00
C THR A 207 -40.57 -13.57 -10.46
N MET A 208 -40.98 -12.79 -11.47
CA MET A 208 -42.33 -12.84 -12.02
C MET A 208 -42.57 -14.12 -12.83
N GLU A 209 -41.60 -14.59 -13.60
CA GLU A 209 -41.72 -15.85 -14.38
C GLU A 209 -41.72 -17.12 -13.52
N GLN A 210 -41.30 -17.05 -12.25
CA GLN A 210 -41.30 -18.20 -11.32
C GLN A 210 -42.55 -18.26 -10.43
N SER A 211 -43.47 -17.30 -10.58
CA SER A 211 -44.71 -17.22 -9.79
C SER A 211 -45.99 -17.53 -10.58
N ASP A 212 -45.84 -17.92 -11.85
CA ASP A 212 -46.89 -18.50 -12.71
C ASP A 212 -46.70 -20.03 -12.87
#